data_AF-A0AAV1GF77-F1
#
_entry.id   AF-A0AAV1GF77-F1
#
_cell.length_a   1.000
_cell.length_b   1.000
_cell.length_c   1.000
_cell.angle_alpha   90.00
_cell.angle_beta   90.00
_cell.angle_gamma   90.00
#
_symmetry.space_group_name_H-M   'P 1'
#
loop_
_entity.id
_entity.type
_entity.pdbx_description
1 polymer ?
#
loop_
_entity_poly.entity_id
_entity_poly.type
_entity_poly.pdbx_seq_one_letter_code
_entity_poly.pdbx_strand_id
1 'polypeptide(L)'
;MLSFRPLPCLLLHLFLDLLGPEGSQTGSVPSAVKTLVWGPGLEADPVLPARFFFIQAVDSSGTNLTTSPGEKTFEVKMVSPTEQFVRIWIQVLDRQDGSFLVRYRMYATYRDLQIHILLKNKHVAQSPFILKGSIYHEGCDCPQPIGSVWEAHMHCPQSFPQIDRDLDFFASVDPDRNAQEIPERFGQKQSLCHYTVKDNKVYVQTFGEHVGFRIFMDAILLSLTRKVRLPDVEFYVNLGDWPLEKRKSSENLHPIFSWCGSNNTRDIVMPTYDLTESVLETMGRVSLDMMSVQANTGPPWSEKNATAFWRGRDSRQERLELVKLSRARPDMIDAAFTNFFFFKHDESLYGPLVKHVSFFDFFKVSVQFYDIYL
;
A
#
# COMPACT_ATOMS: atom_id res chain seq x y z
N MET A 1 -60.75 37.44 63.79
CA MET A 1 -61.20 37.93 62.47
C MET A 1 -60.19 37.47 61.43
N LEU A 2 -60.66 37.08 60.23
CA LEU A 2 -59.92 36.58 59.06
C LEU A 2 -59.66 35.04 58.98
N SER A 3 -60.72 34.37 58.49
CA SER A 3 -60.82 33.41 57.36
C SER A 3 -59.71 33.49 56.28
N PHE A 4 -59.31 32.48 55.49
CA PHE A 4 -59.49 31.02 55.33
C PHE A 4 -58.33 30.54 54.41
N ARG A 5 -58.02 29.23 54.40
CA ARG A 5 -57.05 28.49 53.54
C ARG A 5 -57.57 28.26 52.09
N PRO A 6 -56.92 27.47 51.19
CA PRO A 6 -55.53 27.44 50.64
C PRO A 6 -55.47 27.32 49.07
N LEU A 7 -54.24 27.17 48.52
CA LEU A 7 -53.77 26.81 47.14
C LEU A 7 -54.62 25.76 46.34
N PRO A 8 -54.46 25.52 44.99
CA PRO A 8 -53.23 25.60 44.14
C PRO A 8 -53.36 25.93 42.59
N CYS A 9 -52.20 25.97 41.89
CA CYS A 9 -51.86 25.53 40.51
C CYS A 9 -52.38 26.14 39.17
N LEU A 10 -51.37 26.52 38.34
CA LEU A 10 -51.13 26.30 36.88
C LEU A 10 -51.62 27.27 35.76
N LEU A 11 -50.67 27.46 34.82
CA LEU A 11 -50.72 27.79 33.37
C LEU A 11 -50.81 29.28 32.96
N LEU A 12 -49.88 29.93 32.23
CA LEU A 12 -49.14 29.69 30.95
C LEU A 12 -49.72 30.56 29.81
N HIS A 13 -48.95 31.57 29.34
CA HIS A 13 -49.07 32.20 28.01
C HIS A 13 -47.69 32.80 27.62
N LEU A 14 -47.03 32.25 26.60
CA LEU A 14 -47.00 32.66 25.17
C LEU A 14 -45.94 33.75 24.87
N PHE A 15 -44.88 33.37 24.16
CA PHE A 15 -44.35 34.15 23.03
C PHE A 15 -43.68 33.19 22.02
N LEU A 16 -44.04 33.40 20.76
CA LEU A 16 -43.70 32.63 19.57
C LEU A 16 -42.44 33.21 18.87
N ASP A 17 -41.86 32.39 17.99
CA ASP A 17 -41.05 32.72 16.80
C ASP A 17 -39.52 32.83 16.91
N LEU A 18 -38.84 31.74 16.52
CA LEU A 18 -37.80 31.62 15.47
C LEU A 18 -36.96 30.35 15.71
N LEU A 19 -37.56 29.19 15.49
CA LEU A 19 -36.82 27.95 15.22
C LEU A 19 -37.36 27.40 13.91
N GLY A 20 -36.62 27.66 12.82
CA GLY A 20 -36.75 26.85 11.62
C GLY A 20 -36.47 25.39 11.98
N PRO A 21 -37.04 24.41 11.26
CA PRO A 21 -36.74 23.02 11.55
C PRO A 21 -35.24 22.83 11.33
N GLU A 22 -34.52 22.50 12.42
CA GLU A 22 -33.24 21.84 12.31
C GLU A 22 -33.47 20.62 11.42
N GLY A 23 -33.02 20.75 10.18
CA GLY A 23 -32.95 19.65 9.25
C GLY A 23 -32.09 18.60 9.91
N SER A 24 -32.74 17.57 10.45
CA SER A 24 -32.15 16.25 10.60
C SER A 24 -31.39 15.98 9.31
N GLN A 25 -30.06 16.01 9.36
CA GLN A 25 -29.22 15.53 8.28
C GLN A 25 -29.46 14.03 8.18
N THR A 26 -30.55 13.68 7.49
CA THR A 26 -30.74 12.38 6.91
C THR A 26 -29.57 12.21 5.96
N GLY A 27 -28.52 11.51 6.42
CA GLY A 27 -27.34 11.23 5.62
C GLY A 27 -27.79 10.78 4.23
N SER A 28 -27.29 11.44 3.19
CA SER A 28 -27.74 11.24 1.82
C SER A 28 -27.69 9.76 1.47
N VAL A 29 -28.86 9.17 1.18
CA VAL A 29 -28.97 7.74 0.92
C VAL A 29 -28.32 7.43 -0.44
N PRO A 30 -27.43 6.42 -0.54
CA PRO A 30 -26.80 6.07 -1.80
C PRO A 30 -27.83 5.59 -2.83
N SER A 31 -27.63 5.99 -4.08
CA SER A 31 -28.43 5.64 -5.25
C SER A 31 -27.69 4.60 -6.08
N ALA A 32 -28.32 3.44 -6.30
CA ALA A 32 -27.71 2.35 -7.08
C ALA A 32 -27.41 2.79 -8.52
N VAL A 33 -28.32 3.56 -9.12
CA VAL A 33 -28.22 4.02 -10.52
C VAL A 33 -27.11 5.05 -10.72
N LYS A 34 -26.83 5.88 -9.70
CA LYS A 34 -25.86 6.98 -9.79
C LYS A 34 -24.48 6.60 -9.25
N THR A 35 -24.39 5.55 -8.44
CA THR A 35 -23.13 5.01 -7.90
C THR A 35 -22.15 4.72 -9.05
N LEU A 36 -20.89 5.10 -8.87
CA LEU A 36 -19.84 4.93 -9.88
C LEU A 36 -18.93 3.77 -9.48
N VAL A 37 -18.43 3.03 -10.46
CA VAL A 37 -17.51 1.90 -10.25
C VAL A 37 -16.42 1.95 -11.33
N TRP A 38 -15.15 1.84 -10.94
CA TRP A 38 -14.01 1.87 -11.86
C TRP A 38 -12.77 1.18 -11.26
N GLY A 39 -11.82 0.78 -12.11
CA GLY A 39 -10.52 0.28 -11.69
C GLY A 39 -10.09 -1.01 -12.41
N PRO A 40 -8.80 -1.38 -12.32
CA PRO A 40 -8.20 -2.43 -13.14
C PRO A 40 -8.75 -3.83 -12.82
N GLY A 41 -9.33 -4.04 -11.63
CA GLY A 41 -10.00 -5.28 -11.26
C GLY A 41 -11.33 -5.53 -11.97
N LEU A 42 -11.77 -4.63 -12.86
CA LEU A 42 -12.93 -4.85 -13.73
C LEU A 42 -12.53 -5.27 -15.14
N GLU A 43 -11.23 -5.44 -15.39
CA GLU A 43 -10.66 -5.79 -16.69
C GLU A 43 -10.14 -7.23 -16.67
N ALA A 44 -10.22 -7.91 -17.82
CA ALA A 44 -9.81 -9.30 -17.94
C ALA A 44 -8.27 -9.45 -17.94
N ASP A 45 -7.60 -8.59 -18.72
CA ASP A 45 -6.20 -8.70 -19.11
C ASP A 45 -5.16 -8.43 -18.00
N PRO A 46 -5.35 -7.48 -17.06
CA PRO A 46 -4.36 -7.26 -16.00
C PRO A 46 -4.18 -8.48 -15.10
N VAL A 47 -2.94 -8.95 -14.91
CA VAL A 47 -2.63 -10.10 -14.03
C VAL A 47 -1.91 -9.62 -12.77
N LEU A 48 -2.67 -9.46 -11.70
CA LEU A 48 -2.20 -8.99 -10.39
C LEU A 48 -2.35 -10.07 -9.31
N PRO A 49 -1.47 -10.07 -8.28
CA PRO A 49 -1.61 -10.95 -7.11
C PRO A 49 -2.98 -10.84 -6.44
N ALA A 50 -3.42 -9.60 -6.23
CA ALA A 50 -4.79 -9.25 -5.88
C ALA A 50 -5.28 -8.15 -6.83
N ARG A 51 -6.49 -8.33 -7.35
CA ARG A 51 -7.15 -7.37 -8.23
C ARG A 51 -8.03 -6.44 -7.40
N PHE A 52 -8.25 -5.23 -7.86
CA PHE A 52 -9.01 -4.24 -7.10
C PHE A 52 -9.74 -3.23 -7.99
N PHE A 53 -10.83 -2.68 -7.48
CA PHE A 53 -11.59 -1.62 -8.09
C PHE A 53 -12.26 -0.77 -7.00
N PHE A 54 -12.72 0.41 -7.38
CA PHE A 54 -13.34 1.39 -6.49
C PHE A 54 -14.83 1.50 -6.75
N ILE A 55 -15.58 1.82 -5.69
CA ILE A 55 -16.98 2.19 -5.75
C ILE A 55 -17.11 3.57 -5.10
N GLN A 56 -17.68 4.56 -5.80
CA GLN A 56 -18.07 5.84 -5.21
C GLN A 56 -19.56 5.82 -4.95
N ALA A 57 -19.97 5.94 -3.69
CA ALA A 57 -21.37 6.13 -3.36
C ALA A 57 -21.80 7.53 -3.81
N VAL A 58 -22.93 7.59 -4.53
CA VAL A 58 -23.53 8.81 -5.07
C VAL A 58 -24.99 8.84 -4.68
N ASP A 59 -25.50 9.99 -4.26
CA ASP A 59 -26.90 10.15 -3.88
C ASP A 59 -27.83 10.20 -5.11
N SER A 60 -29.14 10.40 -4.87
CA SER A 60 -30.13 10.54 -5.94
C SER A 60 -29.97 11.82 -6.78
N SER A 61 -29.35 12.86 -6.23
CA SER A 61 -29.07 14.13 -6.91
C SER A 61 -27.86 14.05 -7.85
N GLY A 62 -27.03 13.01 -7.72
CA GLY A 62 -25.78 12.87 -8.46
C GLY A 62 -24.57 13.43 -7.72
N THR A 63 -24.70 13.72 -6.42
CA THR A 63 -23.62 14.24 -5.58
C THR A 63 -22.87 13.08 -4.92
N ASN A 64 -21.54 13.09 -5.00
CA ASN A 64 -20.70 12.12 -4.32
C ASN A 64 -20.85 12.25 -2.80
N LEU A 65 -21.08 11.14 -2.13
CA LEU A 65 -20.97 11.10 -0.68
C LEU A 65 -19.51 11.36 -0.28
N THR A 66 -19.32 12.15 0.76
CA THR A 66 -18.01 12.45 1.35
C THR A 66 -17.81 11.77 2.71
N THR A 67 -18.78 10.97 3.13
CA THR A 67 -18.78 10.20 4.38
C THR A 67 -19.32 8.81 4.10
N SER A 68 -18.86 7.83 4.88
CA SER A 68 -19.34 6.46 4.75
C SER A 68 -20.87 6.34 4.89
N PRO A 69 -21.57 5.69 3.95
CA PRO A 69 -22.95 5.25 4.13
C PRO A 69 -23.09 3.96 4.97
N GLY A 70 -21.98 3.40 5.45
CA GLY A 70 -21.86 2.19 6.26
C GLY A 70 -21.03 1.09 5.59
N GLU A 71 -20.25 0.34 6.38
CA GLU A 71 -19.32 -0.68 5.88
C GLU A 71 -19.98 -1.78 5.01
N LYS A 72 -21.25 -2.12 5.30
CA LYS A 72 -22.01 -3.17 4.60
C LYS A 72 -22.93 -2.61 3.51
N THR A 73 -22.63 -1.42 2.99
CA THR A 73 -23.46 -0.75 1.97
C THR A 73 -23.50 -1.53 0.67
N PHE A 74 -22.35 -2.03 0.22
CA PHE A 74 -22.24 -2.76 -1.05
C PHE A 74 -21.94 -4.23 -0.80
N GLU A 75 -22.68 -5.09 -1.50
CA GLU A 75 -22.40 -6.52 -1.57
C GLU A 75 -21.74 -6.84 -2.91
N VAL A 76 -20.63 -7.57 -2.89
CA VAL A 76 -19.92 -8.01 -4.10
C VAL A 76 -19.94 -9.52 -4.17
N LYS A 77 -20.41 -10.05 -5.30
CA LYS A 77 -20.46 -11.48 -5.62
C LYS A 77 -19.77 -11.72 -6.95
N MET A 78 -19.05 -12.83 -7.06
CA MET A 78 -18.43 -13.23 -8.33
C MET A 78 -18.93 -14.60 -8.73
N VAL A 79 -19.22 -14.78 -10.01
CA VAL A 79 -19.67 -16.05 -10.57
C VAL A 79 -18.99 -16.29 -11.92
N SER A 80 -18.78 -17.55 -12.28
CA SER A 80 -18.27 -17.95 -13.58
C SER A 80 -19.33 -18.83 -14.26
N PRO A 81 -19.69 -18.59 -15.54
CA PRO A 81 -20.63 -19.44 -16.27
C PRO A 81 -20.14 -20.88 -16.43
N THR A 82 -18.82 -21.09 -16.42
CA THR A 82 -18.21 -22.40 -16.68
C THR A 82 -17.92 -23.20 -15.42
N GLU A 83 -18.01 -22.59 -14.24
CA GLU A 83 -17.62 -23.22 -12.97
C GLU A 83 -18.76 -23.12 -11.96
N GLN A 84 -19.07 -24.24 -11.29
CA GLN A 84 -20.12 -24.25 -10.27
C GLN A 84 -19.75 -23.41 -9.04
N PHE A 85 -18.45 -23.35 -8.69
CA PHE A 85 -17.94 -22.63 -7.53
C PHE A 85 -16.70 -21.83 -7.90
N VAL A 86 -16.66 -20.55 -7.51
CA VAL A 86 -15.47 -19.72 -7.65
C VAL A 86 -14.69 -19.69 -6.32
N ARG A 87 -13.39 -19.95 -6.40
CA ARG A 87 -12.43 -19.85 -5.30
C ARG A 87 -11.79 -18.47 -5.37
N ILE A 88 -12.56 -17.47 -4.97
CA ILE A 88 -12.14 -16.07 -4.97
C ILE A 88 -12.40 -15.51 -3.57
N TRP A 89 -11.35 -14.99 -2.94
CA TRP A 89 -11.48 -14.27 -1.68
C TRP A 89 -11.72 -12.79 -1.98
N ILE A 90 -12.81 -12.22 -1.46
CA ILE A 90 -13.25 -10.85 -1.73
C ILE A 90 -13.29 -10.07 -0.41
N GLN A 91 -12.85 -8.82 -0.44
CA GLN A 91 -13.03 -7.85 0.64
C GLN A 91 -13.53 -6.53 0.07
N VAL A 92 -14.54 -5.96 0.73
CA VAL A 92 -15.04 -4.60 0.47
C VAL A 92 -14.56 -3.74 1.62
N LEU A 93 -13.70 -2.77 1.31
CA LEU A 93 -13.07 -1.89 2.27
C LEU A 93 -13.72 -0.51 2.21
N ASP A 94 -14.31 -0.07 3.32
CA ASP A 94 -14.86 1.28 3.45
C ASP A 94 -13.74 2.27 3.77
N ARG A 95 -13.57 3.29 2.93
CA ARG A 95 -12.51 4.31 3.09
C ARG A 95 -12.94 5.46 3.98
N GLN A 96 -14.17 5.45 4.48
CA GLN A 96 -14.78 6.46 5.33
C GLN A 96 -15.02 7.82 4.67
N ASP A 97 -14.68 7.96 3.39
CA ASP A 97 -14.83 9.19 2.58
C ASP A 97 -15.98 9.10 1.57
N GLY A 98 -16.88 8.12 1.74
CA GLY A 98 -17.97 7.84 0.80
C GLY A 98 -17.56 6.96 -0.39
N SER A 99 -16.29 6.57 -0.47
CA SER A 99 -15.80 5.59 -1.43
C SER A 99 -15.40 4.27 -0.76
N PHE A 100 -15.37 3.21 -1.56
CA PHE A 100 -15.00 1.86 -1.15
C PHE A 100 -13.93 1.31 -2.09
N LEU A 101 -12.99 0.56 -1.53
CA LEU A 101 -12.01 -0.22 -2.27
C LEU A 101 -12.41 -1.69 -2.19
N VAL A 102 -12.82 -2.27 -3.31
CA VAL A 102 -13.03 -3.71 -3.42
C VAL A 102 -11.74 -4.33 -3.90
N ARG A 103 -11.28 -5.34 -3.18
CA ARG A 103 -10.12 -6.14 -3.57
C ARG A 103 -10.45 -7.62 -3.53
N TYR A 104 -9.85 -8.39 -4.42
CA TYR A 104 -10.08 -9.81 -4.49
C TYR A 104 -8.86 -10.58 -4.98
N ARG A 105 -8.69 -11.79 -4.45
CA ARG A 105 -7.64 -12.73 -4.84
C ARG A 105 -8.27 -13.99 -5.41
N MET A 106 -7.83 -14.36 -6.60
CA MET A 106 -8.26 -15.59 -7.28
C MET A 106 -7.28 -16.72 -7.00
N TYR A 107 -7.80 -17.93 -6.76
CA TYR A 107 -6.99 -19.14 -6.56
C TYR A 107 -7.10 -20.14 -7.72
N ALA A 108 -7.78 -19.75 -8.81
CA ALA A 108 -7.85 -20.47 -10.07
C ALA A 108 -8.11 -19.49 -11.21
N THR A 109 -7.85 -19.93 -12.45
CA THR A 109 -8.16 -19.18 -13.67
C THR A 109 -9.61 -19.41 -14.06
N TYR A 110 -10.30 -18.35 -14.48
CA TYR A 110 -11.72 -18.40 -14.87
C TYR A 110 -11.92 -17.99 -16.33
N ARG A 111 -13.09 -18.30 -16.88
CA ARG A 111 -13.57 -17.75 -18.17
C ARG A 111 -14.85 -16.96 -17.98
N ASP A 112 -14.94 -15.82 -18.65
CA ASP A 112 -16.14 -14.97 -18.68
C ASP A 112 -16.65 -14.62 -17.25
N LEU A 113 -15.72 -14.28 -16.35
CA LEU A 113 -15.99 -14.00 -14.95
C LEU A 113 -16.94 -12.80 -14.81
N GLN A 114 -17.99 -12.96 -14.01
CA GLN A 114 -18.98 -11.91 -13.76
C GLN A 114 -18.85 -11.35 -12.36
N ILE A 115 -18.70 -10.03 -12.25
CA ILE A 115 -18.62 -9.30 -10.99
C ILE A 115 -19.96 -8.58 -10.77
N HIS A 116 -20.70 -9.05 -9.77
CA HIS A 116 -21.99 -8.51 -9.35
C HIS A 116 -21.77 -7.58 -8.15
N ILE A 117 -22.17 -6.32 -8.30
CA ILE A 117 -22.08 -5.30 -7.25
C ILE A 117 -23.49 -4.79 -6.97
N LEU A 118 -23.93 -4.96 -5.72
CA LEU A 118 -25.30 -4.75 -5.31
C LEU A 118 -25.39 -3.71 -4.19
N LEU A 119 -26.33 -2.78 -4.33
CA LEU A 119 -26.82 -1.92 -3.26
C LEU A 119 -28.25 -2.33 -2.93
N LYS A 120 -28.48 -2.91 -1.74
CA LYS A 120 -29.80 -3.42 -1.32
C LYS A 120 -30.47 -4.30 -2.39
N ASN A 121 -29.75 -5.30 -2.89
CA ASN A 121 -30.16 -6.22 -3.97
C ASN A 121 -30.36 -5.61 -5.36
N LYS A 122 -29.98 -4.33 -5.58
CA LYS A 122 -30.02 -3.70 -6.90
C LYS A 122 -28.62 -3.55 -7.45
N HIS A 123 -28.43 -3.89 -8.72
CA HIS A 123 -27.17 -3.64 -9.42
C HIS A 123 -26.83 -2.16 -9.43
N VAL A 124 -25.55 -1.86 -9.23
CA VAL A 124 -24.99 -0.51 -9.34
C VAL A 124 -24.20 -0.37 -10.63
N ALA A 125 -24.14 0.87 -11.16
CA ALA A 125 -23.42 1.17 -12.41
C ALA A 125 -23.75 0.16 -13.54
N GLN A 126 -22.73 -0.38 -14.23
CA GLN A 126 -22.88 -1.38 -15.28
C GLN A 126 -22.91 -2.83 -14.77
N SER A 127 -23.11 -3.05 -13.45
CA SER A 127 -23.14 -4.41 -12.91
C SER A 127 -24.28 -5.24 -13.53
N PRO A 128 -24.04 -6.54 -13.83
CA PRO A 128 -22.77 -7.26 -13.67
C PRO A 128 -21.71 -6.85 -14.69
N PHE A 129 -20.48 -6.65 -14.22
CA PHE A 129 -19.31 -6.46 -15.07
C PHE A 129 -18.86 -7.83 -15.57
N ILE A 130 -18.78 -8.01 -16.90
CA ILE A 130 -18.42 -9.29 -17.52
C ILE A 130 -17.01 -9.17 -18.08
N LEU A 131 -16.06 -9.83 -17.41
CA LEU A 131 -14.68 -9.94 -17.84
C LEU A 131 -14.59 -11.09 -18.84
N LYS A 132 -14.60 -10.77 -20.13
CA LYS A 132 -14.64 -11.78 -21.20
C LYS A 132 -13.29 -12.48 -21.37
N GLY A 133 -13.31 -13.73 -21.82
CA GLY A 133 -12.10 -14.48 -22.13
C GLY A 133 -11.47 -15.12 -20.90
N SER A 134 -10.15 -15.34 -20.92
CA SER A 134 -9.42 -16.00 -19.84
C SER A 134 -8.91 -15.00 -18.80
N ILE A 135 -9.28 -15.23 -17.54
CA ILE A 135 -8.93 -14.37 -16.40
C ILE A 135 -7.95 -15.14 -15.52
N TYR A 136 -6.67 -14.84 -15.71
CA TYR A 136 -5.59 -15.55 -15.05
C TYR A 136 -5.40 -15.10 -13.59
N HIS A 137 -5.21 -16.09 -12.73
CA HIS A 137 -4.74 -15.89 -11.36
C HIS A 137 -3.20 -15.80 -11.31
N GLU A 138 -2.66 -15.25 -10.23
CA GLU A 138 -1.22 -15.02 -10.01
C GLU A 138 -0.30 -16.23 -10.23
N GLY A 139 -0.82 -17.44 -9.97
CA GLY A 139 -0.07 -18.68 -10.08
C GLY A 139 -0.06 -19.29 -11.49
N CYS A 140 -0.78 -18.72 -12.45
CA CYS A 140 -0.78 -19.21 -13.84
C CYS A 140 0.59 -18.96 -14.48
N ASP A 141 1.22 -20.00 -15.03
CA ASP A 141 2.39 -19.85 -15.89
C ASP A 141 1.93 -19.61 -17.33
N CYS A 142 1.55 -18.36 -17.59
CA CYS A 142 0.79 -17.94 -18.76
C CYS A 142 1.37 -16.64 -19.33
N PRO A 143 2.66 -16.62 -19.71
CA PRO A 143 3.35 -15.38 -20.03
C PRO A 143 2.90 -14.79 -21.36
N GLN A 144 2.63 -13.49 -21.37
CA GLN A 144 2.45 -12.71 -22.58
C GLN A 144 3.79 -12.64 -23.36
N PRO A 145 3.84 -13.09 -24.63
CA PRO A 145 5.07 -13.09 -25.43
C PRO A 145 5.71 -11.71 -25.71
N ILE A 146 4.92 -10.64 -25.72
CA ILE A 146 5.32 -9.28 -26.12
C ILE A 146 5.20 -8.35 -24.91
N GLY A 147 6.34 -7.85 -24.41
CA GLY A 147 6.40 -6.97 -23.23
C GLY A 147 5.51 -5.73 -23.33
N SER A 148 5.51 -5.03 -24.46
CA SER A 148 4.70 -3.82 -24.65
C SER A 148 3.19 -4.07 -24.61
N VAL A 149 2.74 -5.28 -24.97
CA VAL A 149 1.32 -5.66 -24.85
C VAL A 149 0.97 -5.88 -23.38
N TRP A 150 1.86 -6.56 -22.64
CA TRP A 150 1.69 -6.73 -21.20
C TRP A 150 1.68 -5.39 -20.46
N GLU A 151 2.61 -4.48 -20.77
CA GLU A 151 2.65 -3.13 -20.18
C GLU A 151 1.36 -2.35 -20.45
N ALA A 152 0.83 -2.42 -21.68
CA ALA A 152 -0.43 -1.79 -22.04
C ALA A 152 -1.62 -2.38 -21.26
N HIS A 153 -1.68 -3.71 -21.10
CA HIS A 153 -2.70 -4.37 -20.27
C HIS A 153 -2.60 -3.98 -18.80
N MET A 154 -1.38 -3.75 -18.29
CA MET A 154 -1.15 -3.33 -16.91
C MET A 154 -1.36 -1.82 -16.69
N HIS A 155 -1.70 -1.07 -17.74
CA HIS A 155 -1.77 0.40 -17.74
C HIS A 155 -0.50 1.05 -17.21
N CYS A 156 0.67 0.48 -17.53
CA CYS A 156 1.94 1.06 -17.16
C CYS A 156 2.11 2.44 -17.84
N PRO A 157 2.58 3.47 -17.12
CA PRO A 157 2.94 4.73 -17.76
C PRO A 157 4.08 4.50 -18.75
N GLN A 158 4.15 5.35 -19.78
CA GLN A 158 5.18 5.24 -20.82
C GLN A 158 6.60 5.44 -20.29
N SER A 159 6.76 6.18 -19.19
CA SER A 159 8.05 6.38 -18.56
C SER A 159 7.90 6.55 -17.05
N PHE A 160 9.02 6.31 -16.36
CA PHE A 160 9.14 6.53 -14.92
C PHE A 160 10.34 7.45 -14.70
N PRO A 161 10.12 8.73 -14.33
CA PRO A 161 11.21 9.70 -14.25
C PRO A 161 12.38 9.28 -13.34
N GLN A 162 12.14 8.45 -12.33
CA GLN A 162 13.21 7.88 -11.50
C GLN A 162 14.04 6.87 -12.27
N ILE A 163 13.40 5.90 -12.94
CA ILE A 163 14.08 4.87 -13.72
C ILE A 163 14.93 5.53 -14.82
N ASP A 164 14.36 6.51 -15.53
CA ASP A 164 15.07 7.23 -16.60
C ASP A 164 16.34 7.92 -16.06
N ARG A 165 16.24 8.60 -14.91
CA ARG A 165 17.39 9.28 -14.28
C ARG A 165 18.45 8.32 -13.78
N ASP A 166 18.04 7.20 -13.19
CA ASP A 166 18.97 6.21 -12.63
C ASP A 166 19.73 5.48 -13.75
N LEU A 167 19.06 5.22 -14.88
CA LEU A 167 19.64 4.55 -16.06
C LEU A 167 20.46 5.48 -16.97
N ASP A 168 20.28 6.80 -16.91
CA ASP A 168 20.99 7.78 -17.76
C ASP A 168 22.53 7.70 -17.61
N PHE A 169 23.01 7.24 -16.45
CA PHE A 169 24.43 7.00 -16.22
C PHE A 169 25.00 5.79 -16.98
N PHE A 170 24.14 4.94 -17.53
CA PHE A 170 24.49 3.62 -18.07
C PHE A 170 24.00 3.43 -19.50
N ALA A 171 24.34 4.38 -20.40
CA ALA A 171 23.99 4.30 -21.82
C ALA A 171 24.46 3.00 -22.51
N SER A 172 25.54 2.39 -22.01
CA SER A 172 26.00 1.06 -22.40
C SER A 172 26.56 0.32 -21.20
N VAL A 173 26.37 -1.00 -21.16
CA VAL A 173 26.85 -1.87 -20.10
C VAL A 173 27.79 -2.91 -20.71
N ASP A 174 28.93 -3.16 -20.06
CA ASP A 174 29.88 -4.22 -20.39
C ASP A 174 29.69 -5.38 -19.39
N PRO A 175 29.00 -6.47 -19.78
CA PRO A 175 28.70 -7.56 -18.86
C PRO A 175 29.94 -8.34 -18.43
N ASP A 176 30.91 -8.53 -19.34
CA ASP A 176 32.16 -9.26 -19.05
C ASP A 176 32.99 -8.52 -17.99
N ARG A 177 33.11 -7.19 -18.13
CA ARG A 177 33.76 -6.35 -17.12
C ARG A 177 33.03 -6.41 -15.79
N ASN A 178 31.71 -6.29 -15.82
CA ASN A 178 30.89 -6.31 -14.60
C ASN A 178 30.98 -7.66 -13.86
N ALA A 179 31.03 -8.78 -14.60
CA ALA A 179 31.18 -10.11 -14.06
C ALA A 179 32.50 -10.32 -13.29
N GLN A 180 33.54 -9.55 -13.63
CA GLN A 180 34.83 -9.57 -12.94
C GLN A 180 34.87 -8.53 -11.81
N GLU A 181 34.61 -7.26 -12.13
CA GLU A 181 34.88 -6.14 -11.22
C GLU A 181 33.86 -6.04 -10.07
N ILE A 182 32.57 -6.34 -10.31
CA ILE A 182 31.53 -6.18 -9.27
C ILE A 182 31.74 -7.18 -8.12
N PRO A 183 31.95 -8.49 -8.37
CA PRO A 183 32.27 -9.43 -7.29
C PRO A 183 33.56 -9.09 -6.54
N GLU A 184 34.60 -8.63 -7.23
CA GLU A 184 35.86 -8.22 -6.59
C GLU A 184 35.67 -7.00 -5.67
N ARG A 185 34.91 -6.00 -6.12
CA ARG A 185 34.67 -4.77 -5.36
C ARG A 185 33.73 -4.99 -4.18
N PHE A 186 32.69 -5.79 -4.35
CA PHE A 186 31.55 -5.83 -3.41
C PHE A 186 31.25 -7.22 -2.85
N GLY A 187 31.54 -8.28 -3.60
CA GLY A 187 31.09 -9.64 -3.29
C GLY A 187 31.70 -10.27 -2.04
N GLN A 188 32.79 -9.73 -1.49
CA GLN A 188 33.37 -10.25 -0.23
C GLN A 188 32.71 -9.69 1.03
N LYS A 189 32.22 -8.45 0.98
CA LYS A 189 31.78 -7.70 2.18
C LYS A 189 30.30 -7.37 2.18
N GLN A 190 29.66 -7.41 1.02
CA GLN A 190 28.26 -7.03 0.83
C GLN A 190 27.42 -8.24 0.47
N SER A 191 26.14 -8.16 0.77
CA SER A 191 25.15 -9.13 0.32
C SER A 191 24.77 -8.82 -1.12
N LEU A 192 25.26 -9.60 -2.07
CA LEU A 192 25.14 -9.31 -3.49
C LEU A 192 24.63 -10.53 -4.26
N CYS A 193 23.78 -10.31 -5.24
CA CYS A 193 23.31 -11.33 -6.17
C CYS A 193 23.57 -10.92 -7.61
N HIS A 194 24.10 -11.83 -8.41
CA HIS A 194 24.10 -11.75 -9.86
C HIS A 194 22.92 -12.57 -10.38
N TYR A 195 21.96 -11.90 -10.99
CA TYR A 195 20.80 -12.52 -11.61
C TYR A 195 20.99 -12.58 -13.11
N THR A 196 20.62 -13.71 -13.71
CA THR A 196 20.53 -13.88 -15.15
C THR A 196 19.13 -14.39 -15.48
N VAL A 197 18.43 -13.68 -16.35
CA VAL A 197 17.22 -14.18 -17.01
C VAL A 197 17.63 -14.66 -18.39
N LYS A 198 17.44 -15.95 -18.66
CA LYS A 198 17.76 -16.57 -19.95
C LYS A 198 16.63 -17.48 -20.37
N ASP A 199 16.07 -17.28 -21.55
CA ASP A 199 14.94 -18.04 -22.07
C ASP A 199 13.75 -18.07 -21.08
N ASN A 200 13.46 -16.92 -20.47
CA ASN A 200 12.43 -16.73 -19.43
C ASN A 200 12.63 -17.58 -18.16
N LYS A 201 13.86 -18.06 -17.92
CA LYS A 201 14.26 -18.77 -16.69
C LYS A 201 15.22 -17.90 -15.89
N VAL A 202 15.06 -17.93 -14.57
CA VAL A 202 15.85 -17.14 -13.63
C VAL A 202 16.97 -18.00 -13.06
N TYR A 203 18.19 -17.49 -13.14
CA TYR A 203 19.39 -18.06 -12.53
C TYR A 203 19.98 -17.01 -11.58
N VAL A 204 20.56 -17.47 -10.47
CA VAL A 204 21.16 -16.58 -9.48
C VAL A 204 22.48 -17.14 -8.97
N GLN A 205 23.48 -16.28 -8.88
CA GLN A 205 24.71 -16.50 -8.16
C GLN A 205 24.81 -15.50 -7.01
N THR A 206 25.14 -15.99 -5.82
CA THR A 206 25.20 -15.17 -4.60
C THR A 206 26.65 -14.93 -4.18
N PHE A 207 26.92 -13.73 -3.66
CA PHE A 207 28.21 -13.34 -3.09
C PHE A 207 27.99 -12.75 -1.68
N GLY A 208 28.92 -13.04 -0.76
CA GLY A 208 28.84 -12.67 0.65
C GLY A 208 28.08 -13.69 1.51
N GLU A 209 28.02 -13.42 2.82
CA GLU A 209 27.48 -14.36 3.82
C GLU A 209 25.97 -14.20 4.06
N HIS A 210 25.42 -12.99 3.90
CA HIS A 210 24.06 -12.64 4.31
C HIS A 210 23.11 -12.37 3.13
N VAL A 211 22.85 -13.38 2.31
CA VAL A 211 22.07 -13.24 1.06
C VAL A 211 20.59 -13.63 1.17
N GLY A 212 20.09 -13.80 2.40
CA GLY A 212 18.70 -14.24 2.65
C GLY A 212 17.63 -13.30 2.11
N PHE A 213 17.92 -11.99 2.02
CA PHE A 213 17.01 -10.99 1.45
C PHE A 213 16.76 -11.17 -0.05
N ARG A 214 17.47 -12.07 -0.74
CA ARG A 214 17.21 -12.42 -2.14
C ARG A 214 15.78 -12.91 -2.39
N ILE A 215 15.11 -13.43 -1.36
CA ILE A 215 13.73 -13.94 -1.45
C ILE A 215 12.77 -12.92 -2.08
N PHE A 216 12.99 -11.62 -1.87
CA PHE A 216 12.14 -10.57 -2.41
C PHE A 216 12.37 -10.40 -3.91
N MET A 217 13.62 -10.35 -4.35
CA MET A 217 13.94 -10.26 -5.78
C MET A 217 13.56 -11.54 -6.53
N ASP A 218 13.79 -12.70 -5.91
CA ASP A 218 13.32 -14.00 -6.43
C ASP A 218 11.80 -13.97 -6.66
N ALA A 219 11.03 -13.47 -5.69
CA ALA A 219 9.58 -13.38 -5.81
C ALA A 219 9.13 -12.44 -6.93
N ILE A 220 9.79 -11.29 -7.12
CA ILE A 220 9.52 -10.36 -8.24
C ILE A 220 9.75 -11.07 -9.56
N LEU A 221 10.94 -11.63 -9.78
CA LEU A 221 11.30 -12.25 -11.05
C LEU A 221 10.40 -13.44 -11.37
N LEU A 222 10.14 -14.31 -10.39
CA LEU A 222 9.25 -15.44 -10.57
C LEU A 222 7.80 -15.02 -10.87
N SER A 223 7.33 -13.91 -10.27
CA SER A 223 6.02 -13.34 -10.59
C SER A 223 5.97 -12.81 -12.02
N LEU A 224 7.02 -12.10 -12.46
CA LEU A 224 7.11 -11.55 -13.81
C LEU A 224 7.20 -12.66 -14.88
N THR A 225 8.06 -13.66 -14.71
CA THR A 225 8.26 -14.71 -15.74
C THR A 225 7.00 -15.55 -15.98
N ARG A 226 6.09 -15.65 -15.01
CA ARG A 226 4.77 -16.27 -15.17
C ARG A 226 3.79 -15.44 -16.01
N LYS A 227 3.98 -14.12 -16.08
CA LYS A 227 3.03 -13.16 -16.66
C LYS A 227 3.48 -12.56 -17.98
N VAL A 228 4.78 -12.46 -18.19
CA VAL A 228 5.36 -11.87 -19.39
C VAL A 228 6.69 -12.55 -19.69
N ARG A 229 7.00 -12.72 -20.98
CA ARG A 229 8.30 -13.22 -21.39
C ARG A 229 9.33 -12.11 -21.23
N LEU A 230 10.21 -12.28 -20.25
CA LEU A 230 11.31 -11.34 -20.02
C LEU A 230 12.40 -11.50 -21.09
N PRO A 231 13.09 -10.42 -21.49
CA PRO A 231 14.25 -10.51 -22.36
C PRO A 231 15.41 -11.22 -21.67
N ASP A 232 16.34 -11.71 -22.47
CA ASP A 232 17.61 -12.21 -21.93
C ASP A 232 18.42 -11.03 -21.37
N VAL A 233 18.70 -11.06 -20.08
CA VAL A 233 19.39 -9.97 -19.38
C VAL A 233 20.12 -10.52 -18.15
N GLU A 234 21.22 -9.88 -17.77
CA GLU A 234 21.89 -10.11 -16.50
C GLU A 234 22.16 -8.80 -15.77
N PHE A 235 22.11 -8.84 -14.44
CA PHE A 235 22.24 -7.66 -13.60
C PHE A 235 22.61 -8.02 -12.17
N TYR A 236 23.15 -7.04 -11.44
CA TYR A 236 23.56 -7.19 -10.05
C TYR A 236 22.58 -6.50 -9.12
N VAL A 237 22.24 -7.17 -8.03
CA VAL A 237 21.33 -6.70 -6.99
C VAL A 237 22.05 -6.70 -5.66
N ASN A 238 22.20 -5.51 -5.08
CA ASN A 238 22.61 -5.33 -3.71
C ASN A 238 21.42 -5.60 -2.77
N LEU A 239 21.63 -6.49 -1.81
CA LEU A 239 20.65 -6.86 -0.82
C LEU A 239 20.84 -6.12 0.51
N GLY A 240 21.95 -5.40 0.68
CA GLY A 240 22.27 -4.67 1.90
C GLY A 240 21.50 -3.36 2.03
N ASP A 241 21.50 -2.81 3.24
CA ASP A 241 20.78 -1.58 3.57
C ASP A 241 21.37 -0.34 2.89
N TRP A 242 22.68 -0.35 2.58
CA TRP A 242 23.40 0.80 2.04
C TRP A 242 23.68 0.65 0.54
N PRO A 243 23.54 1.73 -0.24
CA PRO A 243 23.91 1.74 -1.66
C PRO A 243 25.43 1.63 -1.85
N LEU A 244 25.86 1.07 -2.97
CA LEU A 244 27.24 0.63 -3.20
C LEU A 244 28.04 1.53 -4.14
N GLU A 245 27.46 2.04 -5.22
CA GLU A 245 28.22 2.73 -6.27
C GLU A 245 28.37 4.22 -5.94
N LYS A 246 29.46 4.54 -5.22
CA LYS A 246 29.80 5.90 -4.77
C LYS A 246 30.72 6.67 -5.73
N ARG A 247 31.17 6.02 -6.81
CA ARG A 247 32.02 6.68 -7.82
C ARG A 247 31.25 7.81 -8.50
N LYS A 248 31.99 8.81 -8.99
CA LYS A 248 31.45 9.93 -9.76
C LYS A 248 31.09 9.49 -11.16
N SER A 249 30.17 10.21 -11.80
CA SER A 249 29.73 9.93 -13.17
C SER A 249 30.84 10.01 -14.24
N SER A 250 31.98 10.62 -13.93
CA SER A 250 33.16 10.65 -14.80
C SER A 250 34.05 9.39 -14.69
N GLU A 251 33.73 8.49 -13.77
CA GLU A 251 34.48 7.27 -13.51
C GLU A 251 33.77 6.06 -14.12
N ASN A 252 34.44 4.90 -14.14
CA ASN A 252 33.85 3.66 -14.60
C ASN A 252 32.84 3.13 -13.57
N LEU A 253 31.57 3.45 -13.77
CA LEU A 253 30.45 3.00 -12.93
C LEU A 253 30.05 1.55 -13.22
N HIS A 254 29.46 0.87 -12.23
CA HIS A 254 28.72 -0.37 -12.42
C HIS A 254 27.23 -0.19 -12.17
N PRO A 255 26.36 -0.78 -13.01
CA PRO A 255 24.92 -0.80 -12.78
C PRO A 255 24.60 -1.80 -11.68
N ILE A 256 24.26 -1.29 -10.49
CA ILE A 256 23.87 -2.09 -9.33
C ILE A 256 22.48 -1.66 -8.91
N PHE A 257 21.55 -2.61 -8.85
CA PHE A 257 20.21 -2.38 -8.32
C PHE A 257 20.25 -2.43 -6.79
N SER A 258 19.68 -1.44 -6.12
CA SER A 258 19.66 -1.33 -4.65
C SER A 258 18.28 -0.92 -4.13
N TRP A 259 17.96 -1.32 -2.90
CA TRP A 259 16.69 -0.95 -2.23
C TRP A 259 16.57 0.55 -1.96
N CYS A 260 17.70 1.25 -1.89
CA CYS A 260 17.77 2.67 -1.66
C CYS A 260 18.94 3.30 -2.42
N GLY A 261 18.93 4.64 -2.46
CA GLY A 261 19.98 5.44 -3.10
C GLY A 261 20.11 6.79 -2.39
N SER A 262 21.07 7.61 -2.85
CA SER A 262 21.30 8.95 -2.34
C SER A 262 21.87 9.84 -3.45
N ASN A 263 21.92 11.17 -3.22
CA ASN A 263 22.58 12.10 -4.13
C ASN A 263 24.07 11.77 -4.37
N ASN A 264 24.69 11.00 -3.46
CA ASN A 264 26.09 10.63 -3.50
C ASN A 264 26.34 9.21 -4.04
N THR A 265 25.30 8.51 -4.49
CA THR A 265 25.42 7.16 -5.08
C THR A 265 24.80 7.11 -6.46
N ARG A 266 25.12 6.07 -7.22
CA ARG A 266 24.69 5.86 -8.61
C ARG A 266 24.04 4.49 -8.83
N ASP A 267 23.64 3.84 -7.73
CA ASP A 267 22.81 2.65 -7.75
C ASP A 267 21.45 2.94 -8.40
N ILE A 268 20.91 1.94 -9.09
CA ILE A 268 19.58 1.98 -9.70
C ILE A 268 18.56 1.59 -8.63
N VAL A 269 17.70 2.52 -8.23
CA VAL A 269 16.79 2.29 -7.11
C VAL A 269 15.59 1.48 -7.55
N MET A 270 15.41 0.32 -6.92
CA MET A 270 14.28 -0.58 -7.14
C MET A 270 13.24 -0.51 -6.02
N PRO A 271 12.00 -0.99 -6.22
CA PRO A 271 11.00 -1.08 -5.16
C PRO A 271 11.55 -1.82 -3.94
N THR A 272 11.28 -1.32 -2.74
CA THR A 272 11.78 -1.93 -1.50
C THR A 272 11.18 -3.31 -1.27
N TYR A 273 11.83 -4.11 -0.42
CA TYR A 273 11.33 -5.42 -0.01
C TYR A 273 9.94 -5.33 0.67
N ASP A 274 9.66 -4.26 1.45
CA ASP A 274 8.36 -4.06 2.09
C ASP A 274 7.24 -3.85 1.06
N LEU A 275 7.48 -3.04 0.02
CA LEU A 275 6.53 -2.85 -1.06
C LEU A 275 6.34 -4.14 -1.86
N THR A 276 7.43 -4.86 -2.10
CA THR A 276 7.41 -6.15 -2.79
C THR A 276 6.54 -7.16 -2.06
N GLU A 277 6.76 -7.33 -0.75
CA GLU A 277 5.98 -8.24 0.08
C GLU A 277 4.52 -7.77 0.15
N SER A 278 4.29 -6.47 0.37
CA SER A 278 2.94 -5.91 0.39
C SER A 278 2.19 -6.21 -0.90
N VAL A 279 2.80 -6.10 -2.08
CA VAL A 279 2.13 -6.31 -3.38
C VAL A 279 1.96 -7.79 -3.70
N LEU A 280 3.01 -8.60 -3.63
CA LEU A 280 2.97 -10.01 -4.05
C LEU A 280 2.15 -10.88 -3.09
N GLU A 281 2.16 -10.54 -1.80
CA GLU A 281 1.44 -11.24 -0.74
C GLU A 281 0.16 -10.53 -0.31
N THR A 282 -0.30 -9.50 -1.05
CA THR A 282 -1.61 -8.86 -0.82
C THR A 282 -2.70 -9.93 -0.80
N MET A 283 -3.52 -9.93 0.26
CA MET A 283 -4.57 -10.94 0.47
C MET A 283 -4.03 -12.39 0.43
N GLY A 284 -2.75 -12.58 0.73
CA GLY A 284 -2.08 -13.87 0.88
C GLY A 284 -1.60 -14.01 2.31
N ARG A 285 -0.27 -13.99 2.49
CA ARG A 285 0.36 -14.05 3.82
C ARG A 285 0.37 -12.71 4.55
N VAL A 286 0.21 -11.60 3.83
CA VAL A 286 0.22 -10.25 4.40
C VAL A 286 -1.21 -9.72 4.52
N SER A 287 -1.57 -9.33 5.75
CA SER A 287 -2.84 -8.67 6.07
C SER A 287 -2.74 -7.15 6.16
N LEU A 288 -1.55 -6.64 6.54
CA LEU A 288 -1.21 -5.22 6.51
C LEU A 288 -0.50 -4.90 5.19
N ASP A 289 -1.26 -4.47 4.21
CA ASP A 289 -0.78 -4.16 2.87
C ASP A 289 -1.26 -2.75 2.46
N MET A 290 -0.69 -2.21 1.38
CA MET A 290 -0.99 -0.86 0.87
C MET A 290 -2.49 -0.59 0.65
N MET A 291 -3.31 -1.61 0.38
CA MET A 291 -4.76 -1.45 0.22
C MET A 291 -5.50 -1.51 1.55
N SER A 292 -5.08 -2.36 2.50
CA SER A 292 -5.76 -2.46 3.80
C SER A 292 -5.61 -1.20 4.66
N VAL A 293 -4.52 -0.46 4.48
CA VAL A 293 -4.30 0.85 5.11
C VAL A 293 -5.38 1.87 4.73
N GLN A 294 -5.92 1.81 3.50
CA GLN A 294 -6.91 2.78 3.02
C GLN A 294 -8.27 2.66 3.73
N ALA A 295 -8.55 1.53 4.36
CA ALA A 295 -9.78 1.29 5.13
C ALA A 295 -9.65 1.62 6.62
N ASN A 296 -8.42 1.81 7.09
CA ASN A 296 -8.09 1.94 8.51
C ASN A 296 -7.49 3.33 8.77
N THR A 297 -8.20 4.37 8.35
CA THR A 297 -7.74 5.78 8.35
C THR A 297 -7.82 6.46 9.73
N GLY A 298 -8.25 5.72 10.75
CA GLY A 298 -8.46 6.24 12.11
C GLY A 298 -9.66 7.19 12.21
N PRO A 299 -9.76 7.97 13.28
CA PRO A 299 -10.86 8.94 13.45
C PRO A 299 -10.72 10.11 12.46
N PRO A 300 -11.80 10.88 12.23
CA PRO A 300 -11.75 12.13 11.46
C PRO A 300 -10.66 13.07 11.96
N TRP A 301 -10.13 13.92 11.07
CA TRP A 301 -9.00 14.81 11.39
C TRP A 301 -9.21 15.63 12.68
N SER A 302 -10.41 16.19 12.88
CA SER A 302 -10.79 16.98 14.06
C SER A 302 -10.75 16.20 15.37
N GLU A 303 -10.77 14.87 15.32
CA GLU A 303 -10.78 13.98 16.48
C GLU A 303 -9.42 13.29 16.71
N LYS A 304 -8.44 13.51 15.82
CA LYS A 304 -7.09 12.95 15.99
C LYS A 304 -6.38 13.64 17.17
N ASN A 305 -5.56 12.88 17.87
CA ASN A 305 -4.71 13.42 18.94
C ASN A 305 -3.67 14.41 18.35
N ALA A 306 -3.56 15.59 18.95
CA ALA A 306 -2.66 16.66 18.53
C ALA A 306 -1.20 16.49 19.02
N THR A 307 -0.95 15.58 19.95
CA THR A 307 0.41 15.25 20.40
C THR A 307 1.16 14.53 19.28
N ALA A 308 2.32 15.07 18.92
CA ALA A 308 3.16 14.49 17.89
C ALA A 308 3.70 13.13 18.34
N PHE A 309 3.72 12.14 17.46
CA PHE A 309 3.96 10.75 17.84
C PHE A 309 5.12 10.10 17.11
N TRP A 310 5.87 9.26 17.82
CA TRP A 310 6.89 8.39 17.24
C TRP A 310 7.12 7.13 18.07
N ARG A 311 7.33 6.00 17.40
CA ARG A 311 7.79 4.75 18.02
C ARG A 311 8.80 4.10 17.09
N GLY A 312 9.93 3.67 17.62
CA GLY A 312 10.93 2.99 16.79
C GLY A 312 12.18 2.55 17.55
N ARG A 313 13.19 2.15 16.79
CA ARG A 313 14.50 1.74 17.30
C ARG A 313 15.53 2.86 17.15
N ASP A 314 16.63 2.70 17.85
CA ASP A 314 17.78 3.59 17.95
C ASP A 314 18.72 3.56 16.73
N SER A 315 18.23 3.45 15.49
CA SER A 315 19.16 3.32 14.34
C SER A 315 19.94 4.59 13.99
N ARG A 316 19.56 5.75 14.55
CA ARG A 316 20.09 7.07 14.21
C ARG A 316 20.13 7.99 15.42
N GLN A 317 21.18 8.83 15.52
CA GLN A 317 21.36 9.78 16.63
C GLN A 317 20.19 10.77 16.74
N GLU A 318 19.62 11.18 15.60
CA GLU A 318 18.51 12.11 15.53
C GLU A 318 17.27 11.58 16.27
N ARG A 319 17.07 10.26 16.30
CA ARG A 319 15.99 9.61 17.06
C ARG A 319 16.22 9.68 18.57
N LEU A 320 17.48 9.59 19.01
CA LEU A 320 17.85 9.74 20.41
C LEU A 320 17.52 11.16 20.89
N GLU A 321 17.81 12.17 20.06
CA GLU A 321 17.46 13.56 20.36
C GLU A 321 15.94 13.79 20.37
N LEU A 322 15.19 13.16 19.46
CA LEU A 322 13.72 13.22 19.46
C LEU A 322 13.11 12.67 20.76
N VAL A 323 13.62 11.52 21.25
CA VAL A 323 13.14 10.93 22.51
C VAL A 323 13.51 11.79 23.72
N LYS A 324 14.71 12.39 23.75
CA LYS A 324 15.06 13.39 24.78
C LYS A 324 14.11 14.59 24.75
N LEU A 325 13.79 15.09 23.56
CA LEU A 325 12.86 16.20 23.38
C LEU A 325 11.45 15.83 23.87
N SER A 326 10.97 14.62 23.59
CA SER A 326 9.68 14.13 24.10
C SER A 326 9.65 14.07 25.63
N ARG A 327 10.74 13.64 26.28
CA ARG A 327 10.84 13.66 27.75
C ARG A 327 10.84 15.07 28.32
N ALA A 328 11.43 16.03 27.61
CA ALA A 328 11.42 17.43 28.02
C ALA A 328 10.05 18.10 27.79
N ARG A 329 9.29 17.66 26.76
CA ARG A 329 8.00 18.23 26.34
C ARG A 329 6.93 17.15 26.10
N PRO A 330 6.53 16.40 27.14
CA PRO A 330 5.59 15.28 27.01
C PRO A 330 4.16 15.75 26.67
N ASP A 331 3.86 17.03 26.86
CA ASP A 331 2.61 17.69 26.44
C ASP A 331 2.50 17.82 24.91
N MET A 332 3.63 17.90 24.22
CA MET A 332 3.69 18.13 22.77
C MET A 332 4.08 16.90 21.96
N ILE A 333 4.96 16.05 22.51
CA ILE A 333 5.55 14.93 21.78
C ILE A 333 5.50 13.67 22.64
N ASP A 334 4.94 12.61 22.07
CA ASP A 334 5.00 11.26 22.56
C ASP A 334 5.92 10.43 21.66
N ALA A 335 7.21 10.41 21.98
CA ALA A 335 8.23 9.64 21.28
C ALA A 335 8.96 8.70 22.25
N ALA A 336 9.04 7.42 21.91
CA ALA A 336 9.69 6.43 22.77
C ALA A 336 10.33 5.29 21.97
N PHE A 337 11.39 4.71 22.52
CA PHE A 337 12.06 3.57 21.93
C PHE A 337 11.34 2.26 22.23
N THR A 338 11.25 1.39 21.23
CA THR A 338 10.76 0.02 21.42
C THR A 338 11.87 -0.97 21.70
N ASN A 339 13.08 -0.69 21.23
CA ASN A 339 14.28 -1.50 21.47
C ASN A 339 15.57 -0.69 21.19
N PHE A 340 16.70 -1.15 21.74
CA PHE A 340 18.05 -0.65 21.44
C PHE A 340 18.90 -1.74 20.80
N PHE A 341 19.67 -1.38 19.78
CA PHE A 341 20.58 -2.28 19.07
C PHE A 341 21.92 -1.61 18.73
N PHE A 342 21.93 -0.31 18.43
CA PHE A 342 23.09 0.40 17.89
C PHE A 342 23.80 1.27 18.92
N PHE A 343 23.06 1.80 19.90
CA PHE A 343 23.54 2.65 20.96
C PHE A 343 23.35 1.97 22.32
N LYS A 344 24.10 2.46 23.32
CA LYS A 344 23.90 2.01 24.70
C LYS A 344 22.59 2.61 25.24
N HIS A 345 21.69 1.75 25.71
CA HIS A 345 20.48 2.18 26.39
C HIS A 345 20.83 2.81 27.74
N ASP A 346 20.45 4.07 27.91
CA ASP A 346 20.44 4.79 29.19
C ASP A 346 19.00 5.19 29.52
N GLU A 347 18.37 4.44 30.43
CA GLU A 347 16.98 4.67 30.83
C GLU A 347 16.76 6.03 31.50
N SER A 348 17.80 6.59 32.15
CA SER A 348 17.70 7.91 32.76
C SER A 348 17.53 9.01 31.71
N LEU A 349 18.16 8.83 30.54
CA LEU A 349 18.10 9.77 29.42
C LEU A 349 16.92 9.50 28.49
N TYR A 350 16.63 8.24 28.18
CA TYR A 350 15.67 7.87 27.13
C TYR A 350 14.35 7.29 27.65
N GLY A 351 14.29 6.97 28.94
CA GLY A 351 13.15 6.28 29.54
C GLY A 351 13.12 4.79 29.26
N PRO A 352 12.11 4.10 29.83
CA PRO A 352 11.93 2.68 29.64
C PRO A 352 11.54 2.37 28.20
N LEU A 353 11.86 1.15 27.76
CA LEU A 353 11.38 0.64 26.48
C LEU A 353 9.86 0.48 26.51
N VAL A 354 9.21 0.85 25.41
CA VAL A 354 7.77 0.67 25.23
C VAL A 354 7.49 -0.46 24.23
N LYS A 355 6.26 -1.01 24.28
CA LYS A 355 5.86 -2.03 23.31
C LYS A 355 5.72 -1.45 21.92
N HIS A 356 5.85 -2.31 20.91
CA HIS A 356 5.40 -2.00 19.56
C HIS A 356 3.92 -1.62 19.56
N VAL A 357 3.57 -0.65 18.73
CA VAL A 357 2.19 -0.20 18.50
C VAL A 357 1.74 -0.68 17.13
N SER A 358 0.43 -0.88 16.96
CA SER A 358 -0.12 -1.24 15.65
C SER A 358 0.15 -0.10 14.66
N PHE A 359 0.43 -0.44 13.40
CA PHE A 359 0.53 0.56 12.34
C PHE A 359 -0.77 1.39 12.24
N PHE A 360 -1.93 0.79 12.50
CA PHE A 360 -3.20 1.51 12.45
C PHE A 360 -3.37 2.54 13.58
N ASP A 361 -2.64 2.40 14.69
CA ASP A 361 -2.70 3.36 15.79
C ASP A 361 -2.01 4.67 15.44
N PHE A 362 -1.06 4.66 14.49
CA PHE A 362 -0.47 5.89 13.96
C PHE A 362 -1.52 6.78 13.29
N PHE A 363 -2.60 6.23 12.72
CA PHE A 363 -3.68 7.05 12.15
C PHE A 363 -4.55 7.74 13.20
N LYS A 364 -4.37 7.48 14.50
CA LYS A 364 -5.10 8.17 15.57
C LYS A 364 -4.49 9.52 15.95
N VAL A 365 -3.29 9.82 15.46
CA VAL A 365 -2.56 11.06 15.73
C VAL A 365 -2.48 11.93 14.48
N SER A 366 -2.48 13.25 14.68
CA SER A 366 -2.44 14.25 13.60
C SER A 366 -1.02 14.59 13.13
N VAL A 367 -0.02 14.44 14.01
CA VAL A 367 1.38 14.73 13.72
C VAL A 367 2.21 13.48 14.02
N GLN A 368 2.99 13.05 13.03
CA GLN A 368 3.81 11.85 13.11
C GLN A 368 5.22 12.19 12.64
N PHE A 369 6.22 11.75 13.39
CA PHE A 369 7.60 11.79 12.92
C PHE A 369 7.91 10.52 12.14
N TYR A 370 8.63 10.68 11.03
CA TYR A 370 9.19 9.59 10.26
C TYR A 370 10.64 9.93 9.92
N ASP A 371 11.46 8.91 9.86
CA ASP A 371 12.84 9.00 9.43
C ASP A 371 12.99 8.13 8.17
N ILE A 372 13.56 8.72 7.12
CA ILE A 372 13.71 8.10 5.80
C ILE A 372 15.10 7.44 5.67
N TYR A 373 16.00 7.69 6.63
CA TYR A 373 17.34 7.10 6.62
C TYR A 373 17.42 5.94 7.62
N LEU A 374 17.75 4.75 7.10
CA LEU A 374 18.14 3.60 7.92
C LEU A 374 19.49 3.85 8.59
#